data_AF-A0A0W0FKW6-F1
#
_entry.id   AF-A0A0W0FKW6-F1
#
_cell.length_a   1.000
_cell.length_b   1.000
_cell.length_c   1.000
_cell.angle_alpha   90.00
_cell.angle_beta   90.00
_cell.angle_gamma   90.00
#
_symmetry.space_group_name_H-M   'P 1'
#
loop_
_entity.id
_entity.type
_entity.pdbx_description
1 polymer ?
#
loop_
_entity_poly.entity_id
_entity_poly.type
_entity_poly.pdbx_seq_one_letter_code
_entity_poly.pdbx_strand_id
1 'polypeptide(L)'
;MDPQVLQFLDDAKTTSYIAAAAVTLFVFDYMLTIEQEVELMWKRPKGLASILFVMSRYFSAMILGAFVGVMLSQVESDRTYVASLVIPFQRI
;
A
#
# COMPACT_ATOMS: atom_id res chain seq x y z
N MET A 1 -15.96 19.14 19.97
CA MET A 1 -14.82 18.55 19.25
C MET A 1 -13.95 19.69 18.79
N ASP A 2 -12.71 19.76 19.24
CA ASP A 2 -11.79 20.81 18.81
C ASP A 2 -11.55 20.74 17.30
N PRO A 3 -11.57 21.87 16.57
CA PRO A 3 -11.43 21.90 15.11
C PRO A 3 -10.11 21.28 14.63
N GLN A 4 -9.07 21.30 15.48
CA GLN A 4 -7.78 20.69 15.20
C GLN A 4 -7.88 19.17 15.02
N VAL A 5 -8.64 18.47 15.87
CA VAL A 5 -8.76 17.00 15.82
C VAL A 5 -9.46 16.54 14.53
N LEU A 6 -10.47 17.29 14.08
CA LEU A 6 -11.16 17.04 12.81
C LEU A 6 -10.20 17.13 11.62
N GLN A 7 -9.32 18.13 11.62
CA GLN A 7 -8.36 18.36 10.55
C GLN A 7 -7.31 17.25 10.47
N PHE A 8 -6.79 16.79 11.61
CA PHE A 8 -5.87 15.66 11.66
C PHE A 8 -6.49 14.35 11.14
N LEU A 9 -7.76 14.10 11.44
CA LEU A 9 -8.45 12.90 10.95
C LEU A 9 -8.67 12.93 9.44
N ASP A 10 -8.92 14.10 8.86
CA ASP A 10 -9.12 14.25 7.43
C ASP A 10 -7.80 14.12 6.65
N ASP A 11 -6.71 14.67 7.18
CA ASP A 11 -5.35 14.51 6.65
C ASP A 11 -4.90 13.05 6.68
N ALA A 12 -5.17 12.33 7.78
CA ALA A 12 -4.83 10.91 7.91
C ALA A 12 -5.59 10.03 6.89
N LYS A 13 -6.89 10.31 6.68
CA LYS A 13 -7.68 9.62 5.66
C LYS A 13 -7.17 9.90 4.26
N THR A 14 -6.92 11.18 3.95
CA THR A 14 -6.43 11.63 2.64
C THR A 14 -5.11 10.94 2.30
N THR A 15 -4.19 10.88 3.26
CA THR A 15 -2.91 10.18 3.10
C THR A 15 -3.09 8.70 2.79
N SER A 16 -4.03 8.04 3.47
CA SER A 16 -4.30 6.60 3.29
C SER A 16 -4.89 6.30 1.91
N TYR A 17 -5.84 7.11 1.44
CA TYR A 17 -6.41 6.95 0.11
C TYR A 17 -5.39 7.23 -0.99
N ILE A 18 -4.56 8.26 -0.83
CA ILE A 18 -3.48 8.56 -1.77
C ILE A 18 -2.48 7.40 -1.82
N ALA A 19 -2.09 6.84 -0.66
CA ALA A 19 -1.18 5.70 -0.61
C ALA A 19 -1.76 4.47 -1.31
N ALA A 20 -3.04 4.15 -1.08
CA ALA A 20 -3.71 3.05 -1.76
C ALA A 20 -3.82 3.26 -3.28
N ALA A 21 -4.15 4.49 -3.72
CA ALA A 21 -4.20 4.83 -5.13
C ALA A 21 -2.81 4.75 -5.80
N ALA A 22 -1.77 5.24 -5.13
CA ALA A 22 -0.39 5.17 -5.62
C ALA A 22 0.09 3.73 -5.77
N VAL A 23 -0.20 2.85 -4.81
CA VAL A 23 0.13 1.42 -4.91
C VAL A 23 -0.65 0.74 -6.03
N THR A 24 -1.93 1.08 -6.20
CA THR A 24 -2.74 0.53 -7.29
C THR A 24 -2.15 0.90 -8.65
N LEU A 25 -1.76 2.17 -8.83
CA LEU A 25 -1.09 2.63 -10.04
C LEU A 25 0.28 1.97 -10.23
N PHE A 26 1.05 1.81 -9.15
CA PHE A 26 2.35 1.12 -9.18
C PHE A 26 2.19 -0.34 -9.64
N VAL A 27 1.22 -1.08 -9.09
CA VAL A 27 0.93 -2.46 -9.50
C VAL A 27 0.48 -2.52 -10.96
N PHE A 28 -0.34 -1.57 -11.40
CA PHE A 28 -0.80 -1.48 -12.78
C PHE A 28 0.36 -1.26 -13.76
N ASP A 29 1.27 -0.33 -13.46
CA ASP A 29 2.47 -0.06 -14.27
C ASP A 29 3.44 -1.26 -14.28
N TYR A 30 3.51 -1.99 -13.15
CA TYR A 30 4.21 -3.27 -13.08
C TYR A 30 3.58 -4.31 -14.02
N MET A 31 2.26 -4.47 -14.05
CA MET A 31 1.61 -5.43 -14.94
C MET A 31 1.88 -5.15 -16.42
N LEU A 32 1.89 -3.89 -16.84
CA LEU A 32 2.21 -3.49 -18.22
C LEU A 32 3.64 -3.83 -18.62
N THR A 33 4.60 -3.72 -17.69
CA THR A 33 6.01 -4.01 -17.96
C THR A 33 6.33 -5.51 -17.93
N ILE A 34 5.52 -6.32 -17.24
CA ILE A 34 5.71 -7.78 -17.15
C ILE A 34 5.61 -8.46 -18.52
N GLU A 35 4.70 -8.01 -19.40
CA GLU A 35 4.55 -8.62 -20.73
C GLU A 35 5.85 -8.53 -21.55
N GLN A 36 6.49 -7.37 -21.51
CA GLN A 36 7.78 -7.12 -22.16
C GLN A 36 8.91 -7.90 -21.49
N GLU A 37 8.91 -7.99 -20.16
CA GLU A 37 9.90 -8.77 -19.40
C GLU A 37 9.83 -10.27 -19.71
N VAL A 38 8.61 -10.83 -19.79
CA VAL A 38 8.42 -12.24 -20.14
C VAL A 38 8.88 -12.48 -21.58
N GLU A 39 8.56 -11.60 -22.52
CA GLU A 39 8.99 -11.76 -23.90
C GLU A 39 10.53 -11.65 -24.08
N LEU A 40 11.17 -10.70 -23.40
CA LEU A 40 12.61 -10.44 -23.53
C LEU A 40 13.47 -11.37 -22.67
N MET A 41 13.03 -11.72 -21.46
CA MET A 41 13.80 -12.57 -20.54
C MET A 41 13.44 -14.05 -20.64
N TRP A 42 12.15 -14.42 -20.77
CA TRP A 42 11.75 -15.83 -20.71
C TRP A 42 11.93 -16.58 -22.03
N LYS A 43 11.99 -15.88 -23.17
CA LYS A 43 12.32 -16.50 -24.48
C LYS A 43 13.82 -16.71 -24.69
N ARG A 44 14.69 -16.09 -23.89
CA ARG A 44 16.16 -16.26 -23.95
C ARG A 44 16.62 -17.33 -22.95
N PRO A 45 17.79 -17.99 -23.17
CA PRO A 45 18.26 -19.05 -22.28
C PRO A 45 18.33 -18.53 -20.84
N LYS A 46 17.55 -19.15 -19.94
CA LYS A 46 17.34 -18.69 -18.56
C LYS A 46 18.65 -18.78 -17.77
N GLY A 47 19.35 -17.65 -17.66
CA GLY A 47 20.52 -17.51 -16.80
C GLY A 47 20.13 -17.15 -15.36
N LEU A 48 21.07 -17.37 -14.42
CA LEU A 48 20.94 -16.96 -13.02
C LEU A 48 20.58 -15.47 -12.85
N ALA A 49 21.09 -14.61 -13.74
CA ALA A 49 20.79 -13.17 -13.73
C ALA A 49 19.29 -12.86 -13.94
N SER A 50 18.58 -13.68 -14.73
CA SER A 50 17.14 -13.48 -14.98
C SER A 50 16.30 -13.87 -13.77
N ILE A 51 16.70 -14.93 -13.06
CA ILE A 51 16.06 -15.35 -11.80
C ILE A 51 16.33 -14.33 -10.70
N LEU A 52 17.57 -13.84 -10.58
CA LEU A 52 17.92 -12.80 -9.62
C LEU A 52 17.16 -11.50 -9.89
N PHE A 53 16.99 -11.13 -11.16
CA PHE A 53 16.24 -9.95 -11.56
C PHE A 53 14.75 -10.06 -11.20
N VAL A 54 14.12 -11.20 -11.51
CA VAL A 54 12.73 -11.49 -11.12
C VAL A 54 12.60 -11.54 -9.59
N MET A 55 13.51 -12.18 -8.87
CA MET A 55 13.47 -12.16 -7.40
C MET A 55 13.52 -10.73 -6.87
N SER A 56 14.51 -9.92 -7.28
CA SER A 56 14.65 -8.56 -6.78
C SER A 56 13.43 -7.68 -7.12
N ARG A 57 12.84 -7.82 -8.31
CA ARG A 57 11.70 -7.01 -8.73
C ARG A 57 10.40 -7.38 -8.00
N TYR A 58 10.10 -8.68 -7.93
CA TYR A 58 8.84 -9.15 -7.34
C TYR A 58 8.89 -9.17 -5.80
N PHE A 59 10.04 -9.44 -5.18
CA PHE A 59 10.19 -9.26 -3.73
C PHE A 59 10.02 -7.79 -3.33
N SER A 60 10.63 -6.87 -4.07
CA SER A 60 10.51 -5.43 -3.76
C SER A 60 9.07 -4.95 -3.88
N ALA A 61 8.37 -5.33 -4.96
CA ALA A 61 6.95 -5.01 -5.13
C ALA A 61 6.08 -5.64 -4.03
N MET A 62 6.33 -6.89 -3.66
CA MET A 62 5.61 -7.58 -2.59
C MET A 62 5.84 -6.94 -1.22
N ILE A 63 7.07 -6.55 -0.89
CA ILE A 63 7.41 -5.84 0.35
C ILE A 63 6.70 -4.48 0.39
N LEU A 64 6.70 -3.75 -0.71
CA LEU A 64 6.08 -2.43 -0.79
C LEU A 64 4.54 -2.52 -0.66
N GLY A 65 3.93 -3.51 -1.31
CA GLY A 65 2.51 -3.83 -1.13
C GLY A 65 2.17 -4.25 0.30
N ALA A 66 2.99 -5.12 0.91
CA ALA A 66 2.81 -5.54 2.30
C ALA A 66 2.96 -4.36 3.28
N PHE A 67 3.95 -3.48 3.07
CA PHE A 67 4.16 -2.29 3.89
C PHE A 67 2.94 -1.35 3.83
N VAL A 68 2.39 -1.12 2.64
CA VAL A 68 1.17 -0.32 2.50
C VAL A 68 -0.04 -1.02 3.10
N GLY A 69 -0.17 -2.34 2.95
CA GLY A 69 -1.22 -3.12 3.60
C GLY A 69 -1.16 -3.01 5.13
N VAL A 70 0.04 -3.09 5.71
CA VAL A 70 0.27 -2.85 7.15
C VAL A 70 -0.12 -1.43 7.51
N MET A 71 0.31 -0.41 6.75
CA MET A 71 -0.07 0.99 7.01
C MET A 71 -1.58 1.19 7.00
N LEU A 72 -2.29 0.61 6.04
CA LEU A 72 -3.76 0.66 5.98
C LEU A 72 -4.41 -0.05 7.19
N SER A 73 -3.84 -1.18 7.63
CA SER A 73 -4.33 -1.87 8.84
C SER A 73 -4.13 -1.06 10.12
N GLN A 74 -3.05 -0.27 10.22
CA GLN A 74 -2.81 0.61 11.38
C GLN A 74 -3.85 1.73 11.44
N VAL A 75 -4.24 2.27 10.27
CA VAL A 75 -5.26 3.33 10.18
C VAL A 75 -6.63 2.82 10.63
N GLU A 76 -6.98 1.58 10.28
CA GLU A 76 -8.22 0.95 10.73
C GLU A 76 -8.20 0.70 12.25
N SER A 77 -7.05 0.26 12.77
CA SER A 77 -6.82 0.07 14.21
C SER A 77 -7.03 1.37 14.98
N ASP A 78 -6.33 2.45 14.60
CA ASP A 78 -6.44 3.77 15.22
C ASP A 78 -7.87 4.29 15.18
N ARG A 79 -8.55 4.19 14.02
CA ARG A 79 -9.96 4.60 13.87
C ARG A 79 -10.88 3.91 14.89
N THR A 80 -10.66 2.63 15.15
CA THR A 80 -11.48 1.83 16.06
C THR A 80 -11.24 2.24 17.53
N TYR A 81 -9.99 2.55 17.88
CA TYR A 81 -9.65 3.08 19.21
C TYR A 81 -10.25 4.46 19.46
N VAL A 82 -10.16 5.41 18.50
CA VAL A 82 -10.79 6.73 18.69
C VAL A 82 -12.31 6.63 18.74
N ALA A 83 -12.93 5.79 17.88
CA ALA A 83 -14.37 5.59 17.90
C ALA A 83 -14.85 5.06 19.26
N SER A 84 -14.20 4.02 19.78
CA SER A 84 -14.55 3.44 21.09
C SER A 84 -14.32 4.39 22.27
N LEU A 85 -13.36 5.31 22.18
CA LEU A 85 -13.09 6.33 23.21
C LEU A 85 -14.08 7.50 23.15
N VAL A 86 -14.58 7.88 21.97
CA VAL A 86 -15.50 9.01 21.76
C VAL A 86 -16.97 8.62 22.03
N ILE A 87 -17.38 7.40 21.70
CA ILE A 87 -18.75 6.90 21.93
C ILE A 87 -19.23 7.04 23.41
N PRO A 88 -18.44 6.75 24.46
CA PRO A 88 -18.87 6.95 25.84
C PRO A 88 -18.99 8.43 26.24
N PHE A 89 -18.26 9.34 25.59
CA PHE A 89 -18.31 10.78 25.90
C PHE A 89 -19.56 11.46 25.32
N GLN A 90 -20.20 10.89 24.28
CA GLN A 90 -21.45 11.40 23.72
C GLN A 90 -22.72 10.85 24.42
N ARG A 91 -22.58 9.96 25.40
CA ARG A 91 -23.69 9.32 26.10
C ARG A 91 -24.05 9.94 27.46
N ILE A 92 -23.44 11.08 27.81
CA ILE A 92 -23.72 11.91 29.00
C ILE A 92 -24.13 13.29 28.50
#